data_AF-A0A3D4MC06-F1
#
_entry.id   AF-A0A3D4MC06-F1
#
_cell.length_a   1.000
_cell.length_b   1.000
_cell.length_c   1.000
_cell.angle_alpha   90.00
_cell.angle_beta   90.00
_cell.angle_gamma   90.00
#
_symmetry.space_group_name_H-M   'P 1'
#
loop_
_entity.id
_entity.type
_entity.pdbx_description
1 polymer ?
#
loop_
_entity_poly.entity_id
_entity_poly.type
_entity_poly.pdbx_seq_one_letter_code
_entity_poly.pdbx_strand_id
1 'polypeptide(L)'
;MSDKPQSYSLREDTHHLGAALGRFFKSLRLFLTAQETLDTRVMDAVKAGDIARVQKAAAEGGNVNYHRSWGAESPLTEAINAGKPDMVAALLALGAKVNLKMGYRETTPMSAAVKKGNADIMRLMLDAGGNADAKTESGLSLFTYAVAARNDALADMILAAGAKPDAGAEGGSWTPLFYAARNNDEKRVRQLLALGARTHLRDRDGNSVLDVAESREHFALRAVIQAHIDAQTPPWQVVDDTTVAHVSILRAPGYRLTEVFNFKTCEATLITHNFESGLDSTQVRSFDEVKNKAVIEEAQAKLLKAAAPKPQAAGK
;
A
#
# COMPACT_ATOMS: atom_id res chain seq x y z
N MET A 1 60.20 -38.45 -42.32
CA MET A 1 60.74 -37.25 -41.63
C MET A 1 59.72 -36.87 -40.57
N SER A 2 60.06 -37.12 -39.31
CA SER A 2 59.16 -37.02 -38.17
C SER A 2 59.05 -35.58 -37.71
N ASP A 3 57.84 -35.04 -37.69
CA ASP A 3 57.47 -33.85 -36.92
C ASP A 3 57.81 -34.10 -35.44
N LYS A 4 58.55 -33.17 -34.82
CA LYS A 4 58.77 -33.15 -33.37
C LYS A 4 57.83 -32.11 -32.76
N PRO A 5 57.05 -32.46 -31.72
CA PRO A 5 56.13 -31.52 -31.07
C PRO A 5 56.89 -30.45 -30.28
N GLN A 6 56.45 -29.20 -30.42
CA GLN A 6 56.93 -28.08 -29.61
C GLN A 6 56.68 -28.36 -28.11
N SER A 7 57.74 -28.27 -27.30
CA SER A 7 57.64 -28.38 -25.84
C SER A 7 56.97 -27.14 -25.26
N TYR A 8 55.72 -27.26 -24.82
CA TYR A 8 54.99 -26.21 -24.11
C TYR A 8 55.42 -26.17 -22.63
N SER A 9 55.97 -25.03 -22.18
CA SER A 9 56.43 -24.81 -20.81
C SER A 9 55.32 -24.20 -19.93
N LEU A 10 54.58 -25.06 -19.22
CA LEU A 10 53.54 -24.68 -18.25
C LEU A 10 53.99 -23.68 -17.17
N ARG A 11 55.30 -23.57 -16.90
CA ARG A 11 55.86 -22.67 -15.87
C ARG A 11 55.98 -21.21 -16.34
N GLU A 12 56.26 -20.97 -17.62
CA GLU A 12 56.32 -19.62 -18.17
C GLU A 12 54.91 -19.04 -18.36
N ASP A 13 53.96 -19.88 -18.76
CA ASP A 13 52.55 -19.52 -18.92
C ASP A 13 51.91 -19.04 -17.60
N THR A 14 52.24 -19.70 -16.48
CA THR A 14 51.74 -19.31 -15.15
C THR A 14 52.33 -17.99 -14.64
N HIS A 15 53.60 -17.70 -14.95
CA HIS A 15 54.22 -16.41 -14.62
C HIS A 15 53.68 -15.25 -15.47
N HIS A 16 53.48 -15.49 -16.78
CA HIS A 16 52.85 -14.51 -17.68
C HIS A 16 51.41 -14.22 -17.29
N LEU A 17 50.63 -15.24 -16.91
CA LEU A 17 49.26 -15.09 -16.43
C LEU A 17 49.20 -14.28 -15.13
N GLY A 18 50.09 -14.55 -14.16
CA GLY A 18 50.19 -13.78 -12.92
C GLY A 18 50.51 -12.29 -13.14
N ALA A 19 51.45 -11.99 -14.05
CA ALA A 19 51.79 -10.61 -14.40
C ALA A 19 50.65 -9.90 -15.17
N ALA A 20 49.91 -10.62 -16.02
CA ALA A 20 48.73 -10.09 -16.70
C ALA A 20 47.58 -9.78 -15.73
N LEU A 21 47.28 -10.70 -14.80
CA LEU A 21 46.30 -10.49 -13.72
C LEU A 21 46.70 -9.30 -12.83
N GLY A 22 47.97 -9.19 -12.45
CA GLY A 22 48.47 -8.05 -11.66
C GLY A 22 48.28 -6.71 -12.36
N ARG A 23 48.57 -6.63 -13.67
CA ARG A 23 48.31 -5.43 -14.48
C ARG A 23 46.82 -5.12 -14.60
N PHE A 24 45.98 -6.14 -14.81
CA PHE A 24 44.53 -5.99 -14.85
C PHE A 24 43.98 -5.40 -13.56
N PHE A 25 44.31 -5.96 -12.39
CA PHE A 25 43.82 -5.45 -11.11
C PHE A 25 44.33 -4.04 -10.79
N LYS A 26 45.55 -3.67 -11.22
CA LYS A 26 46.05 -2.30 -11.07
C LYS A 26 45.25 -1.31 -11.93
N SER A 27 45.01 -1.63 -13.20
CA SER A 27 44.20 -0.80 -14.09
C SER A 27 42.75 -0.71 -13.63
N LEU A 28 42.18 -1.84 -13.17
CA LEU A 28 40.83 -1.87 -12.60
C LEU A 28 40.74 -0.98 -11.37
N ARG A 29 41.71 -1.04 -10.45
CA ARG A 29 41.75 -0.15 -9.29
C ARG A 29 41.84 1.32 -9.70
N LEU A 30 42.69 1.66 -10.67
CA LEU A 30 42.83 3.03 -11.16
C LEU A 30 41.52 3.55 -11.77
N PHE A 31 40.86 2.71 -12.58
CA PHE A 31 39.55 3.00 -13.17
C PHE A 31 38.48 3.20 -12.09
N LEU A 32 38.38 2.29 -11.12
CA LEU A 32 37.41 2.41 -10.01
C LEU A 32 37.64 3.69 -9.20
N THR A 33 38.90 4.05 -8.89
CA THR A 33 39.19 5.31 -8.19
C THR A 33 38.84 6.56 -9.01
N ALA A 34 39.07 6.52 -10.33
CA ALA A 34 38.66 7.60 -11.21
C ALA A 34 37.13 7.74 -11.23
N GLN A 35 36.39 6.62 -11.28
CA GLN A 35 34.94 6.62 -11.24
C GLN A 35 34.39 7.15 -9.90
N GLU A 36 34.93 6.70 -8.77
CA GLU A 36 34.55 7.22 -7.43
C GLU A 36 34.73 8.74 -7.34
N THR A 37 35.78 9.27 -7.99
CA THR A 37 36.04 10.70 -8.05
C THR A 37 34.98 11.42 -8.89
N LEU A 38 34.58 10.87 -10.03
CA LEU A 38 33.51 11.42 -10.89
C LEU A 38 32.15 11.40 -10.20
N ASP A 39 31.81 10.31 -9.52
CA ASP A 39 30.55 10.16 -8.78
C ASP A 39 30.46 11.17 -7.62
N THR A 40 31.58 11.37 -6.92
CA THR A 40 31.68 12.38 -5.86
C THR A 40 31.50 13.79 -6.39
N ARG A 41 32.04 14.10 -7.59
CA ARG A 41 31.86 15.43 -8.22
C ARG A 41 30.40 15.74 -8.54
N VAL A 42 29.62 14.73 -8.97
CA VAL A 42 28.17 14.89 -9.17
C VAL A 42 27.49 15.23 -7.84
N MET A 43 27.78 14.47 -6.78
CA MET A 43 27.21 14.69 -5.46
C MET A 43 27.57 16.06 -4.87
N ASP A 44 28.83 16.49 -4.97
CA ASP A 44 29.28 17.79 -4.46
C ASP A 44 28.61 18.95 -5.22
N ALA A 45 28.43 18.81 -6.53
CA ALA A 45 27.71 19.78 -7.35
C ALA A 45 26.23 19.88 -6.96
N VAL A 46 25.58 18.75 -6.66
CA VAL A 46 24.20 18.73 -6.12
C VAL A 46 24.12 19.45 -4.77
N LYS A 47 25.03 19.14 -3.85
CA LYS A 47 25.10 19.78 -2.51
C LYS A 47 25.34 21.29 -2.61
N ALA A 48 26.13 21.71 -3.59
CA ALA A 48 26.35 23.12 -3.90
C ALA A 48 25.16 23.80 -4.59
N GLY A 49 24.18 23.03 -5.11
CA GLY A 49 23.05 23.55 -5.87
C GLY A 49 23.41 24.01 -7.29
N ASP A 50 24.56 23.58 -7.84
CA ASP A 50 25.06 24.04 -9.14
C ASP A 50 24.70 23.05 -10.25
N ILE A 51 23.59 23.32 -10.94
CA ILE A 51 23.05 22.48 -12.02
C ILE A 51 24.05 22.35 -13.18
N ALA A 52 24.77 23.42 -13.53
CA ALA A 52 25.74 23.40 -14.62
C ALA A 52 26.92 22.47 -14.29
N ARG A 53 27.40 22.48 -13.04
CA ARG A 53 28.42 21.53 -12.59
C ARG A 53 27.91 20.09 -12.57
N VAL A 54 26.65 19.85 -12.20
CA VAL A 54 26.04 18.52 -12.26
C VAL A 54 26.02 18.00 -13.71
N GLN A 55 25.52 18.80 -14.65
CA GLN A 55 25.46 18.43 -16.07
C GLN A 55 26.85 18.15 -16.64
N LYS A 56 27.83 18.99 -16.31
CA LYS A 56 29.23 18.79 -16.73
C LYS A 56 29.82 17.51 -16.16
N ALA A 57 29.65 17.26 -14.86
CA ALA A 57 30.17 16.05 -14.21
C ALA A 57 29.51 14.78 -14.77
N ALA A 58 28.20 14.81 -15.06
CA ALA A 58 27.50 13.72 -15.69
C ALA A 58 27.98 13.47 -17.13
N ALA A 59 28.21 14.53 -17.92
CA ALA A 59 28.75 14.42 -19.28
C ALA A 59 30.18 13.84 -19.32
N GLU A 60 30.96 14.03 -18.25
CA GLU A 60 32.29 13.44 -18.06
C GLU A 60 32.24 11.99 -17.53
N GLY A 61 31.06 11.40 -17.37
CA GLY A 61 30.86 10.01 -16.94
C GLY A 61 30.53 9.82 -15.45
N GLY A 62 30.25 10.89 -14.71
CA GLY A 62 29.79 10.80 -13.32
C GLY A 62 28.42 10.14 -13.20
N ASN A 63 28.28 9.18 -12.29
CA ASN A 63 27.05 8.43 -12.12
C ASN A 63 26.00 9.22 -11.31
N VAL A 64 24.96 9.72 -11.98
CA VAL A 64 23.81 10.41 -11.34
C VAL A 64 22.98 9.52 -10.43
N ASN A 65 23.14 8.20 -10.53
CA ASN A 65 22.50 7.18 -9.70
C ASN A 65 23.46 6.62 -8.63
N TYR A 66 24.61 7.25 -8.42
CA TYR A 66 25.54 6.85 -7.37
C TYR A 66 24.84 6.87 -6.02
N HIS A 67 25.07 5.82 -5.24
CA HIS A 67 24.71 5.78 -3.84
C HIS A 67 25.76 4.97 -3.08
N ARG A 68 25.94 5.25 -1.79
CA ARG A 68 26.81 4.44 -0.95
C ARG A 68 26.19 3.06 -0.75
N SER A 69 27.02 2.01 -0.70
CA SER A 69 26.55 0.60 -0.61
C SER A 69 25.57 0.34 0.53
N TRP A 70 25.70 1.08 1.64
CA TRP A 70 24.84 0.95 2.82
C TRP A 70 23.99 2.21 3.09
N GLY A 71 24.13 3.24 2.26
CA GLY A 71 23.45 4.52 2.41
C GLY A 71 22.22 4.65 1.51
N ALA A 72 21.25 5.46 1.96
CA ALA A 72 20.10 5.89 1.15
C ALA A 72 20.36 7.23 0.42
N GLU A 73 21.59 7.75 0.53
CA GLU A 73 22.03 9.00 -0.10
C GLU A 73 22.43 8.74 -1.56
N SER A 74 21.76 9.45 -2.47
CA SER A 74 22.09 9.58 -3.88
C SER A 74 21.91 11.04 -4.32
N PRO A 75 22.46 11.45 -5.48
CA PRO A 75 22.25 12.81 -5.99
C PRO A 75 20.77 13.21 -6.00
N LEU A 76 19.88 12.29 -6.39
CA LEU A 76 18.44 12.54 -6.42
C LEU A 76 17.83 12.69 -5.03
N THR A 77 18.17 11.83 -4.06
CA THR A 77 17.64 11.97 -2.69
C THR A 77 18.16 13.21 -1.97
N GLU A 78 19.41 13.61 -2.24
CA GLU A 78 19.98 14.86 -1.73
C GLU A 78 19.19 16.09 -2.24
N ALA A 79 18.96 16.17 -3.55
CA ALA A 79 18.18 17.26 -4.15
C ALA A 79 16.73 17.33 -3.61
N ILE A 80 16.10 16.17 -3.40
CA ILE A 80 14.77 16.04 -2.79
C ILE A 80 14.79 16.56 -1.34
N ASN A 81 15.74 16.10 -0.53
CA ASN A 81 15.85 16.49 0.88
C ASN A 81 16.13 17.98 1.04
N ALA A 82 16.94 18.55 0.14
CA ALA A 82 17.21 19.98 0.04
C ALA A 82 16.00 20.80 -0.46
N GLY A 83 14.95 20.15 -0.99
CA GLY A 83 13.74 20.82 -1.48
C GLY A 83 13.97 21.64 -2.75
N LYS A 84 14.84 21.18 -3.66
CA LYS A 84 15.24 21.90 -4.87
C LYS A 84 14.61 21.28 -6.12
N PRO A 85 13.38 21.67 -6.52
CA PRO A 85 12.69 21.08 -7.67
C PRO A 85 13.45 21.21 -8.98
N ASP A 86 14.12 22.33 -9.23
CA ASP A 86 14.93 22.52 -10.46
C ASP A 86 16.10 21.54 -10.55
N MET A 87 16.75 21.26 -9.41
CA MET A 87 17.82 20.27 -9.34
C MET A 87 17.28 18.84 -9.51
N VAL A 88 16.10 18.56 -8.93
CA VAL A 88 15.41 17.28 -9.16
C VAL A 88 15.10 17.10 -10.65
N ALA A 89 14.49 18.09 -11.30
CA ALA A 89 14.19 18.05 -12.73
C ALA A 89 15.46 17.84 -13.58
N ALA A 90 16.55 18.53 -13.26
CA ALA A 90 17.83 18.35 -13.95
C ALA A 90 18.39 16.94 -13.80
N LEU A 91 18.37 16.36 -12.59
CA LEU A 91 18.82 14.99 -12.34
C LEU A 91 17.95 13.96 -13.05
N LEU A 92 16.63 14.15 -13.07
CA LEU A 92 15.70 13.29 -13.80
C LEU A 92 15.96 13.33 -15.31
N ALA A 93 16.20 14.50 -15.88
CA ALA A 93 16.58 14.66 -17.29
C ALA A 93 17.91 13.98 -17.64
N LEU A 94 18.81 13.84 -16.66
CA LEU A 94 20.07 13.09 -16.79
C LEU A 94 19.93 11.58 -16.54
N GLY A 95 18.70 11.07 -16.33
CA GLY A 95 18.43 9.64 -16.15
C GLY A 95 18.55 9.15 -14.70
N ALA A 96 18.35 10.03 -13.71
CA ALA A 96 18.23 9.60 -12.33
C ALA A 96 17.00 8.69 -12.14
N LYS A 97 17.19 7.57 -11.44
CA LYS A 97 16.20 6.49 -11.26
C LYS A 97 15.33 6.76 -10.05
N VAL A 98 14.09 7.18 -10.28
CA VAL A 98 13.07 7.48 -9.25
C VAL A 98 12.73 6.32 -8.31
N ASN A 99 12.88 5.07 -8.80
CA ASN A 99 12.54 3.85 -8.08
C ASN A 99 13.77 3.07 -7.59
N LEU A 100 14.97 3.69 -7.62
CA LEU A 100 16.20 3.03 -7.16
C LEU A 100 16.09 2.70 -5.67
N LYS A 101 16.15 1.42 -5.32
CA LYS A 101 16.20 0.97 -3.93
C LYS A 101 17.61 1.12 -3.39
N MET A 102 17.75 1.79 -2.26
CA MET A 102 19.05 2.11 -1.66
C MET A 102 19.06 1.82 -0.16
N GLY A 103 20.22 1.39 0.35
CA GLY A 103 20.42 1.10 1.76
C GLY A 103 19.65 -0.12 2.28
N TYR A 104 19.82 -0.41 3.57
CA TYR A 104 19.28 -1.61 4.21
C TYR A 104 17.75 -1.66 4.33
N ARG A 105 17.06 -0.51 4.25
CA ARG A 105 15.59 -0.43 4.31
C ARG A 105 14.93 -0.30 2.93
N GLU A 106 15.68 -0.52 1.86
CA GLU A 106 15.21 -0.36 0.48
C GLU A 106 14.57 1.02 0.20
N THR A 107 15.12 2.07 0.80
CA THR A 107 14.60 3.44 0.63
C THR A 107 14.69 3.83 -0.85
N THR A 108 13.59 4.39 -1.38
CA THR A 108 13.53 4.87 -2.77
C THR A 108 13.50 6.40 -2.81
N PRO A 109 13.99 7.05 -3.88
CA PRO A 109 13.80 8.49 -4.08
C PRO A 109 12.33 8.92 -3.99
N MET A 110 11.41 8.10 -4.51
CA MET A 110 9.96 8.30 -4.34
C MET A 110 9.53 8.37 -2.87
N SER A 111 10.02 7.47 -2.01
CA SER A 111 9.72 7.55 -0.57
C SER A 111 10.27 8.81 0.10
N ALA A 112 11.44 9.30 -0.33
CA ALA A 112 12.00 10.57 0.16
C ALA A 112 11.15 11.77 -0.28
N ALA A 113 10.67 11.79 -1.54
CA ALA A 113 9.82 12.86 -2.06
C ALA A 113 8.51 12.99 -1.29
N VAL A 114 7.86 11.86 -1.01
CA VAL A 114 6.61 11.81 -0.23
C VAL A 114 6.83 12.29 1.21
N LYS A 115 7.94 11.88 1.85
CA LYS A 115 8.27 12.35 3.21
C LYS A 115 8.57 13.84 3.27
N LYS A 116 9.19 14.38 2.22
CA LYS A 116 9.43 15.82 2.14
C LYS A 116 8.12 16.60 2.03
N GLY A 117 7.08 16.00 1.45
CA GLY A 117 5.75 16.61 1.32
C GLY A 117 5.67 17.75 0.31
N ASN A 118 6.71 17.95 -0.51
CA ASN A 118 6.74 18.99 -1.53
C ASN A 118 5.99 18.50 -2.79
N ALA A 119 4.88 19.18 -3.11
CA ALA A 119 3.99 18.84 -4.21
C ALA A 119 4.66 18.90 -5.60
N ASP A 120 5.53 19.88 -5.84
CA ASP A 120 6.18 20.05 -7.13
C ASP A 120 7.23 18.97 -7.36
N ILE A 121 8.01 18.64 -6.32
CA ILE A 121 8.94 17.51 -6.36
C ILE A 121 8.16 16.21 -6.59
N MET A 122 7.05 16.01 -5.89
CA MET A 122 6.25 14.81 -6.10
C MET A 122 5.74 14.70 -7.54
N ARG A 123 5.26 15.80 -8.12
CA ARG A 123 4.79 15.84 -9.51
C ARG A 123 5.90 15.46 -10.49
N LEU A 124 7.07 16.08 -10.37
CA LEU A 124 8.25 15.75 -11.19
C LEU A 124 8.60 14.25 -11.10
N MET A 125 8.55 13.69 -9.90
CA MET A 125 8.90 12.28 -9.66
C MET A 125 7.85 11.32 -10.26
N LEU A 126 6.56 11.67 -10.19
CA LEU A 126 5.48 10.90 -10.82
C LEU A 126 5.56 10.97 -12.35
N ASP A 127 5.77 12.17 -12.90
CA ASP A 127 5.92 12.39 -14.35
C ASP A 127 7.12 11.63 -14.92
N ALA A 128 8.18 11.43 -14.11
CA ALA A 128 9.34 10.62 -14.46
C ALA A 128 9.14 9.10 -14.27
N GLY A 129 7.90 8.61 -14.11
CA GLY A 129 7.59 7.18 -13.98
C GLY A 129 7.79 6.63 -12.58
N GLY A 130 7.65 7.47 -11.55
CA GLY A 130 7.67 7.06 -10.15
C GLY A 130 6.59 6.04 -9.85
N ASN A 131 6.93 4.98 -9.12
CA ASN A 131 5.95 3.98 -8.70
C ASN A 131 5.07 4.56 -7.57
N ALA A 132 3.82 4.92 -7.89
CA ALA A 132 2.86 5.46 -6.94
C ALA A 132 2.49 4.47 -5.81
N ASP A 133 2.65 3.16 -6.06
CA ASP A 133 2.47 2.07 -5.09
C ASP A 133 3.75 1.73 -4.30
N ALA A 134 4.81 2.53 -4.43
CA ALA A 134 6.02 2.32 -3.65
C ALA A 134 5.72 2.39 -2.14
N LYS A 135 6.65 1.84 -1.35
CA LYS A 135 6.56 1.85 0.10
C LYS A 135 7.64 2.72 0.71
N THR A 136 7.31 3.34 1.83
CA THR A 136 8.29 3.93 2.74
C THR A 136 9.10 2.81 3.41
N GLU A 137 10.20 3.18 4.04
CA GLU A 137 11.04 2.26 4.82
C GLU A 137 10.33 1.68 6.07
N SER A 138 9.17 2.21 6.43
CA SER A 138 8.29 1.67 7.48
C SER A 138 7.23 0.71 6.91
N GLY A 139 7.31 0.40 5.61
CA GLY A 139 6.38 -0.48 4.92
C GLY A 139 5.01 0.13 4.60
N LEU A 140 4.82 1.45 4.79
CA LEU A 140 3.58 2.14 4.42
C LEU A 140 3.58 2.42 2.93
N SER A 141 2.43 2.28 2.25
CA SER A 141 2.31 2.84 0.90
C SER A 141 2.49 4.36 0.95
N LEU A 142 2.96 4.94 -0.16
CA LEU A 142 3.08 6.39 -0.29
C LEU A 142 1.76 7.12 0.02
N PHE A 143 0.65 6.57 -0.48
CA PHE A 143 -0.69 7.12 -0.25
C PHE A 143 -1.07 7.08 1.23
N THR A 144 -0.85 5.95 1.91
CA THR A 144 -1.12 5.79 3.34
C THR A 144 -0.31 6.77 4.18
N TYR A 145 0.96 6.98 3.81
CA TYR A 145 1.81 7.96 4.48
C TYR A 145 1.25 9.38 4.31
N ALA A 146 0.85 9.78 3.11
CA ALA A 146 0.28 11.11 2.85
C ALA A 146 -0.99 11.37 3.67
N VAL A 147 -1.88 10.37 3.76
CA VAL A 147 -3.08 10.43 4.62
C VAL A 147 -2.72 10.51 6.10
N ALA A 148 -1.75 9.70 6.56
CA ALA A 148 -1.25 9.74 7.93
C ALA A 148 -0.68 11.12 8.31
N ALA A 149 -0.01 11.77 7.36
CA ALA A 149 0.59 13.10 7.48
C ALA A 149 -0.43 14.26 7.30
N ARG A 150 -1.71 13.97 7.00
CA ARG A 150 -2.77 14.96 6.72
C ARG A 150 -2.43 15.90 5.55
N ASN A 151 -1.73 15.38 4.55
CA ASN A 151 -1.38 16.14 3.35
C ASN A 151 -2.30 15.73 2.18
N ASP A 152 -3.47 16.39 2.11
CA ASP A 152 -4.49 16.07 1.11
C ASP A 152 -4.03 16.28 -0.33
N ALA A 153 -3.30 17.36 -0.60
CA ALA A 153 -2.80 17.65 -1.94
C ALA A 153 -1.86 16.53 -2.41
N LEU A 154 -0.96 16.07 -1.53
CA LEU A 154 -0.07 14.95 -1.81
C LEU A 154 -0.84 13.64 -2.00
N ALA A 155 -1.78 13.35 -1.11
CA ALA A 155 -2.60 12.14 -1.19
C ALA A 155 -3.41 12.09 -2.50
N ASP A 156 -3.98 13.21 -2.92
CA ASP A 156 -4.76 13.32 -4.15
C ASP A 156 -3.87 13.17 -5.40
N MET A 157 -2.66 13.74 -5.41
CA MET A 157 -1.69 13.51 -6.49
C MET A 157 -1.28 12.04 -6.60
N ILE A 158 -1.04 11.37 -5.48
CA ILE A 158 -0.65 9.95 -5.47
C ILE A 158 -1.81 9.06 -5.96
N LEU A 159 -3.06 9.34 -5.57
CA LEU A 159 -4.24 8.63 -6.10
C LEU A 159 -4.44 8.88 -7.59
N ALA A 160 -4.27 10.13 -8.05
CA ALA A 160 -4.39 10.47 -9.47
C ALA A 160 -3.34 9.72 -10.32
N ALA A 161 -2.18 9.40 -9.74
CA ALA A 161 -1.15 8.57 -10.37
C ALA A 161 -1.44 7.05 -10.30
N GLY A 162 -2.62 6.63 -9.83
CA GLY A 162 -3.06 5.24 -9.85
C GLY A 162 -2.64 4.41 -8.63
N ALA A 163 -2.23 5.04 -7.53
CA ALA A 163 -1.93 4.30 -6.30
C ALA A 163 -3.16 3.58 -5.75
N LYS A 164 -2.95 2.41 -5.13
CA LYS A 164 -4.01 1.63 -4.49
C LYS A 164 -4.54 2.35 -3.24
N PRO A 165 -5.83 2.71 -3.20
CA PRO A 165 -6.41 3.51 -2.11
C PRO A 165 -6.52 2.74 -0.77
N ASP A 166 -6.34 1.43 -0.78
CA ASP A 166 -6.49 0.57 0.41
C ASP A 166 -5.21 -0.24 0.73
N ALA A 167 -4.05 0.26 0.27
CA ALA A 167 -2.77 -0.33 0.61
C ALA A 167 -2.41 -0.05 2.08
N GLY A 168 -2.17 -1.10 2.88
CA GLY A 168 -1.80 -0.98 4.30
C GLY A 168 -0.29 -1.07 4.56
N ALA A 169 0.09 -0.84 5.81
CA ALA A 169 1.41 -1.22 6.32
C ALA A 169 1.65 -2.73 6.22
N GLU A 170 2.93 -3.14 6.24
CA GLU A 170 3.31 -4.54 6.41
C GLU A 170 2.70 -5.12 7.71
N GLY A 171 2.01 -6.25 7.59
CA GLY A 171 1.17 -6.82 8.65
C GLY A 171 -0.29 -6.36 8.64
N GLY A 172 -0.75 -5.62 7.62
CA GLY A 172 -2.17 -5.41 7.30
C GLY A 172 -2.95 -4.45 8.21
N SER A 173 -2.32 -3.88 9.23
CA SER A 173 -3.01 -3.30 10.38
C SER A 173 -3.38 -1.82 10.28
N TRP A 174 -2.62 -1.00 9.57
CA TRP A 174 -2.86 0.44 9.43
C TRP A 174 -3.05 0.81 7.96
N THR A 175 -4.31 0.93 7.54
CA THR A 175 -4.71 1.37 6.19
C THR A 175 -4.98 2.88 6.14
N PRO A 176 -5.13 3.48 4.95
CA PRO A 176 -5.50 4.88 4.83
C PRO A 176 -6.80 5.21 5.58
N LEU A 177 -7.75 4.27 5.62
CA LEU A 177 -9.02 4.45 6.32
C LEU A 177 -8.83 4.55 7.83
N PHE A 178 -7.94 3.73 8.42
CA PHE A 178 -7.55 3.85 9.83
C PHE A 178 -6.95 5.20 10.17
N TYR A 179 -6.02 5.70 9.33
CA TYR A 179 -5.41 7.01 9.54
C TYR A 179 -6.41 8.15 9.37
N ALA A 180 -7.28 8.10 8.36
CA ALA A 180 -8.34 9.08 8.16
C ALA A 180 -9.31 9.11 9.37
N ALA A 181 -9.72 7.94 9.86
CA ALA A 181 -10.55 7.82 11.06
C ALA A 181 -9.88 8.40 12.31
N ARG A 182 -8.60 8.04 12.54
CA ARG A 182 -7.79 8.57 13.64
C ARG A 182 -7.58 10.09 13.57
N ASN A 183 -7.56 10.66 12.36
CA ASN A 183 -7.30 12.09 12.12
C ASN A 183 -8.59 12.94 12.07
N ASN A 184 -9.77 12.34 12.29
CA ASN A 184 -11.10 12.92 12.12
C ASN A 184 -11.36 13.52 10.72
N ASP A 185 -10.81 12.89 9.68
CA ASP A 185 -10.92 13.39 8.31
C ASP A 185 -12.12 12.77 7.58
N GLU A 186 -13.29 13.38 7.78
CA GLU A 186 -14.54 12.90 7.18
C GLU A 186 -14.50 12.88 5.66
N LYS A 187 -13.89 13.89 5.03
CA LYS A 187 -13.79 13.98 3.57
C LYS A 187 -13.01 12.79 3.03
N ARG A 188 -11.85 12.50 3.60
CA ARG A 188 -11.02 11.36 3.20
C ARG A 188 -11.69 10.04 3.52
N VAL A 189 -12.35 9.91 4.67
CA VAL A 189 -13.13 8.70 5.00
C VAL A 189 -14.18 8.43 3.93
N ARG A 190 -15.01 9.42 3.58
CA ARG A 190 -16.05 9.25 2.55
C ARG A 190 -15.44 8.87 1.19
N GLN A 191 -14.34 9.50 0.81
CA GLN A 191 -13.64 9.16 -0.44
C GLN A 191 -13.12 7.72 -0.42
N LEU A 192 -12.46 7.29 0.66
CA LEU A 192 -11.93 5.94 0.80
C LEU A 192 -13.04 4.88 0.79
N LEU A 193 -14.14 5.14 1.48
CA LEU A 193 -15.32 4.26 1.47
C LEU A 193 -15.93 4.15 0.07
N ALA A 194 -16.03 5.26 -0.68
CA ALA A 194 -16.48 5.24 -2.07
C ALA A 194 -15.51 4.47 -3.00
N LEU A 195 -14.23 4.45 -2.67
CA LEU A 195 -13.19 3.66 -3.36
C LEU A 195 -13.12 2.20 -2.89
N GLY A 196 -14.05 1.75 -2.03
CA GLY A 196 -14.14 0.36 -1.58
C GLY A 196 -13.12 -0.01 -0.51
N ALA A 197 -12.64 0.95 0.29
CA ALA A 197 -11.72 0.65 1.39
C ALA A 197 -12.30 -0.38 2.37
N ARG A 198 -11.49 -1.35 2.78
CA ARG A 198 -11.91 -2.40 3.71
C ARG A 198 -12.13 -1.84 5.12
N THR A 199 -13.40 -1.80 5.54
CA THR A 199 -13.83 -1.35 6.88
C THR A 199 -13.65 -2.39 7.98
N HIS A 200 -13.44 -3.64 7.60
CA HIS A 200 -13.44 -4.80 8.50
C HIS A 200 -12.06 -5.16 9.07
N LEU A 201 -11.00 -4.47 8.64
CA LEU A 201 -9.64 -4.75 9.07
C LEU A 201 -9.46 -4.38 10.56
N ARG A 202 -8.49 -5.01 11.19
CA ARG A 202 -8.10 -4.74 12.57
C ARG A 202 -6.65 -4.30 12.63
N ASP A 203 -6.36 -3.37 13.53
CA ASP A 203 -4.99 -2.97 13.81
C ASP A 203 -4.24 -4.05 14.64
N ARG A 204 -2.99 -3.78 15.03
CA ARG A 204 -2.16 -4.72 15.79
C ARG A 204 -2.69 -4.98 17.20
N ASP A 205 -3.49 -4.06 17.72
CA ASP A 205 -4.10 -4.14 19.04
C ASP A 205 -5.51 -4.77 18.96
N GLY A 206 -5.95 -5.16 17.76
CA GLY A 206 -7.25 -5.78 17.52
C GLY A 206 -8.38 -4.77 17.32
N ASN A 207 -8.12 -3.46 17.25
CA ASN A 207 -9.14 -2.43 17.08
C ASN A 207 -9.58 -2.35 15.62
N SER A 208 -10.89 -2.25 15.39
CA SER A 208 -11.45 -1.89 14.08
C SER A 208 -11.34 -0.37 13.83
N VAL A 209 -11.62 0.06 12.60
CA VAL A 209 -11.71 1.50 12.28
C VAL A 209 -12.78 2.21 13.14
N LEU A 210 -13.87 1.52 13.48
CA LEU A 210 -14.92 2.08 14.35
C LEU A 210 -14.42 2.26 15.78
N ASP A 211 -13.64 1.31 16.30
CA ASP A 211 -13.04 1.39 17.64
C ASP A 211 -11.99 2.52 17.71
N VAL A 212 -11.24 2.73 16.63
CA VAL A 212 -10.30 3.86 16.52
C VAL A 212 -11.03 5.20 16.49
N ALA A 213 -12.17 5.30 15.81
CA ALA A 213 -13.00 6.51 15.85
C ALA A 213 -13.62 6.73 17.24
N GLU A 214 -14.12 5.67 17.88
CA GLU A 214 -14.75 5.72 19.21
C GLU A 214 -13.75 6.12 20.30
N SER A 215 -12.58 5.47 20.36
CA SER A 215 -11.52 5.76 21.35
C SER A 215 -10.92 7.17 21.23
N ARG A 216 -11.18 7.85 20.12
CA ARG A 216 -10.79 9.25 19.85
C ARG A 216 -11.96 10.22 19.97
N GLU A 217 -13.14 9.74 20.37
CA GLU A 217 -14.38 10.52 20.50
C GLU A 217 -14.88 11.13 19.18
N HIS A 218 -14.53 10.52 18.03
CA HIS A 218 -14.97 10.93 16.70
C HIS A 218 -16.35 10.32 16.36
N PHE A 219 -17.36 10.54 17.21
CA PHE A 219 -18.66 9.87 17.14
C PHE A 219 -19.41 10.11 15.82
N ALA A 220 -19.36 11.34 15.29
CA ALA A 220 -19.99 11.67 14.01
C ALA A 220 -19.34 10.88 12.85
N LEU A 221 -18.01 10.78 12.84
CA LEU A 221 -17.28 10.02 11.84
C LEU A 221 -17.54 8.52 11.96
N ARG A 222 -17.60 8.01 13.19
CA ARG A 222 -18.00 6.62 13.45
C ARG A 222 -19.38 6.34 12.86
N ALA A 223 -20.34 7.25 13.04
CA ALA A 223 -21.68 7.11 12.46
C ALA A 223 -21.64 7.07 10.92
N VAL A 224 -20.78 7.86 10.28
CA VAL A 224 -20.60 7.82 8.81
C VAL A 224 -20.07 6.46 8.35
N ILE A 225 -19.05 5.92 9.02
CA ILE A 225 -18.48 4.62 8.68
C ILE A 225 -19.50 3.51 8.94
N GLN A 226 -20.19 3.57 10.08
CA GLN A 226 -21.24 2.61 10.44
C GLN A 226 -22.37 2.61 9.41
N ALA A 227 -22.88 3.78 9.03
CA ALA A 227 -23.93 3.90 8.03
C ALA A 227 -23.50 3.31 6.67
N HIS A 228 -22.23 3.47 6.28
CA HIS A 228 -21.71 2.84 5.07
C HIS A 228 -21.67 1.31 5.18
N ILE A 229 -21.26 0.76 6.33
CA ILE A 229 -21.27 -0.68 6.59
C ILE A 229 -22.72 -1.22 6.57
N ASP A 230 -23.63 -0.52 7.21
CA ASP A 230 -25.05 -0.90 7.27
C ASP A 230 -25.71 -0.85 5.89
N ALA A 231 -25.36 0.14 5.06
CA ALA A 231 -25.84 0.25 3.69
C ALA A 231 -25.36 -0.90 2.78
N GLN A 232 -24.23 -1.52 3.10
CA GLN A 232 -23.75 -2.73 2.42
C GLN A 232 -24.39 -4.01 2.96
N THR A 233 -25.08 -3.93 4.10
CA THR A 233 -25.77 -5.08 4.69
C THR A 233 -27.13 -5.24 4.00
N PRO A 234 -27.39 -6.36 3.30
CA PRO A 234 -28.68 -6.61 2.69
C PRO A 234 -29.80 -6.56 3.74
N PRO A 235 -30.99 -6.06 3.38
CA PRO A 235 -32.13 -6.13 4.27
C PRO A 235 -32.53 -7.59 4.53
N TRP A 236 -33.32 -7.79 5.57
CA TRP A 236 -33.97 -9.07 5.85
C TRP A 236 -34.74 -9.58 4.64
N GLN A 237 -34.63 -10.88 4.36
CA GLN A 237 -35.29 -11.52 3.24
C GLN A 237 -36.15 -12.68 3.73
N VAL A 238 -37.44 -12.67 3.38
CA VAL A 238 -38.31 -13.83 3.59
C VAL A 238 -38.05 -14.82 2.46
N VAL A 239 -37.73 -16.07 2.82
CA VAL A 239 -37.44 -17.14 1.85
C VAL A 239 -38.75 -17.82 1.46
N ASP A 240 -39.58 -18.15 2.45
CA ASP A 240 -40.91 -18.74 2.30
C ASP A 240 -41.81 -18.39 3.50
N ASP A 241 -42.99 -19.00 3.58
CA ASP A 241 -44.00 -18.76 4.63
C ASP A 241 -43.59 -19.26 6.03
N THR A 242 -42.49 -20.01 6.12
CA THR A 242 -41.96 -20.59 7.36
C THR A 242 -40.52 -20.20 7.66
N THR A 243 -39.81 -19.58 6.71
CA THR A 243 -38.37 -19.34 6.76
C THR A 243 -38.02 -17.88 6.49
N VAL A 244 -37.23 -17.29 7.39
CA VAL A 244 -36.71 -15.91 7.26
C VAL A 244 -35.19 -15.90 7.30
N ALA A 245 -34.56 -15.24 6.34
CA ALA A 245 -33.14 -14.95 6.34
C ALA A 245 -32.85 -13.56 6.93
N HIS A 246 -32.05 -13.53 8.00
CA HIS A 246 -31.36 -12.34 8.49
C HIS A 246 -29.97 -12.28 7.89
N VAL A 247 -29.64 -11.22 7.17
CA VAL A 247 -28.23 -10.96 6.84
C VAL A 247 -27.66 -10.05 7.91
N SER A 248 -26.89 -10.60 8.83
CA SER A 248 -26.21 -9.83 9.87
C SER A 248 -24.84 -9.40 9.35
N ILE A 249 -24.58 -8.10 9.52
CA ILE A 249 -23.39 -7.31 9.18
C ILE A 249 -22.08 -8.11 9.18
N LEU A 250 -21.15 -7.75 8.29
CA LEU A 250 -19.74 -8.19 8.31
C LEU A 250 -19.16 -8.18 9.74
N ARG A 251 -19.12 -9.34 10.41
CA ARG A 251 -18.57 -9.46 11.77
C ARG A 251 -17.06 -9.71 11.77
N ALA A 252 -16.48 -10.08 10.63
CA ALA A 252 -15.07 -10.41 10.45
C ALA A 252 -14.58 -10.09 9.02
N PRO A 253 -13.26 -10.03 8.76
CA PRO A 253 -12.69 -9.55 7.51
C PRO A 253 -13.20 -10.26 6.26
N GLY A 254 -13.98 -9.55 5.42
CA GLY A 254 -14.52 -10.16 4.22
C GLY A 254 -15.47 -11.32 4.50
N TYR A 255 -16.15 -11.38 5.65
CA TYR A 255 -17.18 -12.37 5.91
C TYR A 255 -18.58 -11.77 5.96
N ARG A 256 -19.55 -12.38 5.26
CA ARG A 256 -20.97 -12.08 5.47
C ARG A 256 -21.59 -13.18 6.31
N LEU A 257 -22.21 -12.82 7.44
CA LEU A 257 -22.99 -13.75 8.24
C LEU A 257 -24.46 -13.68 7.83
N THR A 258 -25.03 -14.80 7.43
CA THR A 258 -26.45 -14.91 7.14
C THR A 258 -27.03 -15.93 8.11
N GLU A 259 -27.91 -15.48 9.01
CA GLU A 259 -28.60 -16.34 9.94
C GLU A 259 -30.02 -16.59 9.40
N VAL A 260 -30.32 -17.83 9.06
CA VAL A 260 -31.61 -18.23 8.50
C VAL A 260 -32.42 -18.94 9.58
N PHE A 261 -33.58 -18.39 9.92
CA PHE A 261 -34.49 -18.92 10.91
C PHE A 261 -35.59 -19.72 10.24
N ASN A 262 -35.69 -21.01 10.56
CA ASN A 262 -36.79 -21.88 10.16
C ASN A 262 -37.75 -22.02 11.35
N PHE A 263 -38.92 -21.40 11.26
CA PHE A 263 -39.92 -21.40 12.33
C PHE A 263 -40.74 -22.69 12.40
N LYS A 264 -40.67 -23.54 11.36
CA LYS A 264 -41.32 -24.85 11.36
C LYS A 264 -40.49 -25.88 12.11
N THR A 265 -39.17 -25.89 11.92
CA THR A 265 -38.25 -26.81 12.61
C THR A 265 -37.68 -26.25 13.91
N CYS A 266 -37.88 -24.96 14.19
CA CYS A 266 -37.29 -24.23 15.32
C CYS A 266 -35.75 -24.27 15.30
N GLU A 267 -35.17 -24.17 14.11
CA GLU A 267 -33.72 -24.20 13.88
C GLU A 267 -33.23 -22.89 13.24
N ALA A 268 -32.06 -22.45 13.65
CA ALA A 268 -31.33 -21.34 13.08
C ALA A 268 -30.06 -21.85 12.38
N THR A 269 -29.91 -21.54 11.09
CA THR A 269 -28.70 -21.87 10.31
C THR A 269 -27.84 -20.63 10.15
N LEU A 270 -26.66 -20.62 10.75
CA LEU A 270 -25.66 -19.60 10.56
C LEU A 270 -24.78 -19.95 9.37
N ILE A 271 -24.86 -19.16 8.31
CA ILE A 271 -24.04 -19.25 7.10
C ILE A 271 -22.97 -18.16 7.19
N THR A 272 -21.71 -18.55 7.06
CA THR A 272 -20.56 -17.64 7.02
C THR A 272 -19.95 -17.70 5.63
N HIS A 273 -20.17 -16.66 4.83
CA HIS A 273 -19.55 -16.53 3.51
C HIS A 273 -18.18 -15.87 3.65
N ASN A 274 -17.12 -16.45 3.08
CA ASN A 274 -15.80 -15.82 2.99
C ASN A 274 -15.58 -15.21 1.59
N PHE A 275 -15.49 -13.88 1.49
CA PHE A 275 -15.24 -13.17 0.24
C PHE A 275 -13.80 -13.29 -0.28
N GLU A 276 -12.83 -13.65 0.57
CA GLU A 276 -11.44 -13.86 0.16
C GLU A 276 -11.22 -15.24 -0.48
N SER A 277 -11.86 -16.28 0.06
CA SER A 277 -11.70 -17.67 -0.43
C SER A 277 -12.86 -18.17 -1.31
N GLY A 278 -14.02 -17.49 -1.29
CA GLY A 278 -15.23 -17.93 -1.97
C GLY A 278 -15.92 -19.14 -1.34
N LEU A 279 -15.54 -19.52 -0.12
CA LEU A 279 -16.08 -20.69 0.58
C LEU A 279 -17.10 -20.29 1.64
N ASP A 280 -18.13 -21.13 1.74
CA ASP A 280 -19.20 -20.99 2.72
C ASP A 280 -19.05 -22.05 3.82
N SER A 281 -19.20 -21.65 5.07
CA SER A 281 -19.38 -22.57 6.19
C SER A 281 -20.75 -22.41 6.82
N THR A 282 -21.34 -23.51 7.26
CA THR A 282 -22.70 -23.53 7.83
C THR A 282 -22.70 -24.19 9.20
N GLN A 283 -23.49 -23.64 10.12
CA GLN A 283 -23.72 -24.21 11.43
C GLN A 283 -25.20 -24.12 11.77
N VAL A 284 -25.84 -25.27 11.98
CA VAL A 284 -27.24 -25.36 12.42
C VAL A 284 -27.27 -25.40 13.95
N ARG A 285 -28.22 -24.67 14.54
CA ARG A 285 -28.45 -24.60 15.99
C ARG A 285 -29.95 -24.61 16.26
N SER A 286 -30.36 -25.12 17.42
CA SER A 286 -31.75 -24.97 17.85
C SER A 286 -32.02 -23.55 18.35
N PHE A 287 -33.29 -23.11 18.35
CA PHE A 287 -33.66 -21.79 18.90
C PHE A 287 -33.26 -21.62 20.38
N ASP A 288 -33.18 -22.70 21.15
CA ASP A 288 -32.74 -22.66 22.55
C ASP A 288 -31.25 -22.33 22.70
N GLU A 289 -30.44 -22.66 21.69
CA GLU A 289 -29.00 -22.40 21.65
C GLU A 289 -28.65 -20.99 21.11
N VAL A 290 -29.63 -20.28 20.55
CA VAL A 290 -29.45 -18.92 20.03
C VAL A 290 -29.36 -17.94 21.18
N LYS A 291 -28.17 -17.37 21.40
CA LYS A 291 -27.88 -16.45 22.52
C LYS A 291 -28.76 -15.19 22.54
N ASN A 292 -29.20 -14.69 21.40
CA ASN A 292 -29.98 -13.45 21.31
C ASN A 292 -31.43 -13.75 20.88
N LYS A 293 -32.28 -14.03 21.86
CA LYS A 293 -33.70 -14.37 21.64
C LYS A 293 -34.51 -13.23 20.99
N ALA A 294 -34.10 -11.98 21.19
CA ALA A 294 -34.77 -10.82 20.59
C ALA A 294 -34.70 -10.84 19.04
N VAL A 295 -33.65 -11.43 18.47
CA VAL A 295 -33.50 -11.54 17.00
C VAL A 295 -34.50 -12.55 16.43
N ILE A 296 -34.80 -13.62 17.17
CA ILE A 296 -35.82 -14.61 16.77
C ILE A 296 -37.22 -13.97 16.82
N GLU A 297 -37.52 -13.21 17.88
CA GLU A 297 -38.81 -12.51 18.02
C GLU A 297 -39.01 -11.47 16.91
N GLU A 298 -37.96 -10.70 16.59
CA GLU A 298 -37.98 -9.74 15.48
C GLU A 298 -38.18 -10.46 14.13
N ALA A 299 -37.49 -11.58 13.91
CA ALA A 299 -37.64 -12.39 12.71
C ALA A 299 -39.07 -12.93 12.56
N GLN A 300 -39.67 -13.39 13.66
CA GLN A 300 -41.05 -13.88 13.69
C GLN A 300 -42.04 -12.76 13.39
N ALA A 301 -41.87 -11.58 14.00
CA ALA A 301 -42.70 -10.42 13.74
C ALA A 301 -42.63 -9.97 12.27
N LYS A 302 -41.44 -10.01 11.66
CA LYS A 302 -41.25 -9.70 10.23
C LYS A 302 -41.91 -10.73 9.31
N LEU A 303 -41.80 -12.02 9.62
CA LEU A 303 -42.50 -13.08 8.88
C LEU A 303 -44.02 -12.85 8.89
N LEU A 304 -44.58 -12.61 10.08
CA LEU A 304 -46.00 -12.35 10.26
C LEU A 304 -46.46 -11.11 9.49
N LYS A 305 -45.65 -10.04 9.50
CA LYS A 305 -45.94 -8.81 8.74
C LYS A 305 -45.89 -9.05 7.23
N ALA A 306 -45.00 -9.91 6.74
CA ALA A 306 -44.93 -10.27 5.32
C ALA A 306 -46.09 -11.17 4.87
N ALA A 307 -46.60 -12.02 5.77
CA ALA A 307 -47.77 -12.88 5.54
C ALA A 307 -49.11 -12.12 5.62
N ALA A 308 -49.12 -10.90 6.17
CA ALA A 308 -50.33 -10.09 6.24
C ALA A 308 -50.80 -9.69 4.83
N PRO A 309 -52.11 -9.79 4.52
CA PRO A 309 -52.63 -9.38 3.22
C PRO A 309 -52.33 -7.90 2.99
N LYS A 310 -51.65 -7.58 1.88
CA LYS A 310 -51.42 -6.18 1.49
C LYS A 310 -52.78 -5.48 1.42
N PRO A 311 -52.95 -4.29 2.02
CA PRO A 311 -54.20 -3.56 1.93
C PRO A 311 -54.52 -3.39 0.45
N GLN A 312 -55.68 -3.90 0.03
CA GLN A 312 -56.19 -3.65 -1.31
C GLN A 312 -56.20 -2.14 -1.49
N ALA A 313 -55.47 -1.65 -2.49
CA ALA A 313 -55.58 -0.26 -2.90
C ALA A 313 -57.06 -0.02 -3.17
N ALA A 314 -57.71 0.74 -2.29
CA ALA A 314 -59.10 1.10 -2.43
C ALA A 314 -59.20 1.94 -3.70
N GLY A 315 -59.63 1.30 -4.78
CA GLY A 315 -60.01 1.98 -6.00
C GLY A 315 -61.28 2.75 -5.74
N LYS A 316 -61.15 4.08 -5.57
CA LYS A 316 -61.93 5.15 -6.19
C LYS A 316 -61.66 6.49 -5.49
#